data_AF-A0A2E5JNL3-F1
#
_entry.id   AF-A0A2E5JNL3-F1
#
_cell.length_a   1.000
_cell.length_b   1.000
_cell.length_c   1.000
_cell.angle_alpha   90.00
_cell.angle_beta   90.00
_cell.angle_gamma   90.00
#
_symmetry.space_group_name_H-M   'P 1'
#
loop_
_entity.id
_entity.type
_entity.pdbx_description
1 polymer ?
#
loop_
_entity_poly.entity_id
_entity_poly.type
_entity_poly.pdbx_seq_one_letter_code
_entity_poly.pdbx_strand_id
1 'polypeptide(L)'
;MNQNKIYNDVTKMSNYYVYVIELDKAVRYDKKFRVKNPKYINGTACFYVGQSVRNPVLRFEQHKEGYKANRYAKEYGLKLRPDLYKKYNPIPTRKDAEEIEEMIGRKLRKLGLGVWFN
;
A
#
# COMPACT_ATOMS: atom_id res chain seq x y z
N MET A 1 -15.22 36.54 -17.87
CA MET A 1 -14.61 35.43 -17.10
C MET A 1 -15.13 34.12 -17.70
N ASN A 2 -14.25 33.22 -18.13
CA ASN A 2 -14.61 32.06 -18.94
C ASN A 2 -15.15 30.92 -18.06
N GLN A 3 -16.41 30.52 -18.26
CA GLN A 3 -17.07 29.41 -17.54
C GLN A 3 -16.26 28.11 -17.59
N ASN A 4 -15.52 27.88 -18.69
CA ASN A 4 -14.63 26.72 -18.85
C ASN A 4 -13.39 26.75 -17.95
N LYS A 5 -12.97 27.91 -17.42
CA LYS A 5 -11.84 27.98 -16.48
C LYS A 5 -12.28 27.62 -15.07
N ILE A 6 -13.50 28.00 -14.70
CA ILE A 6 -14.11 27.65 -13.40
C ILE A 6 -14.39 26.14 -13.35
N TYR A 7 -14.90 25.52 -14.42
CA TYR A 7 -15.11 24.07 -14.46
C TYR A 7 -13.81 23.24 -14.42
N ASN A 8 -12.70 23.77 -14.94
CA ASN A 8 -11.40 23.08 -14.87
C ASN A 8 -10.70 23.24 -13.51
N ASP A 9 -11.02 24.29 -12.74
CA ASP A 9 -10.56 24.49 -11.36
C ASP A 9 -11.47 23.81 -10.33
N VAL A 10 -12.74 23.56 -10.66
CA VAL A 10 -13.67 22.73 -9.87
C VAL A 10 -13.32 21.26 -10.12
N THR A 11 -12.43 20.75 -9.27
CA THR A 11 -12.18 19.33 -8.94
C THR A 11 -11.46 18.46 -9.98
N LYS A 12 -10.15 18.68 -10.17
CA LYS A 12 -9.24 17.55 -10.43
C LYS A 12 -9.19 16.66 -9.18
N MET A 13 -10.24 15.87 -8.94
CA MET A 13 -10.26 14.86 -7.88
C MET A 13 -9.14 13.86 -8.21
N SER A 14 -8.05 13.95 -7.45
CA SER A 14 -6.98 12.97 -7.57
C SER A 14 -7.51 11.67 -6.98
N ASN A 15 -7.74 10.66 -7.81
CA ASN A 15 -8.10 9.34 -7.32
C ASN A 15 -6.90 8.77 -6.55
N TYR A 16 -7.15 8.39 -5.30
CA TYR A 16 -6.21 7.64 -4.49
C TYR A 16 -6.46 6.15 -4.67
N TYR A 17 -5.44 5.36 -4.39
CA TYR A 17 -5.45 3.92 -4.48
C TYR A 17 -4.74 3.37 -3.26
N VAL A 18 -5.30 2.32 -2.65
CA VAL A 18 -4.55 1.43 -1.78
C VAL A 18 -4.03 0.24 -2.58
N TYR A 19 -2.94 -0.36 -2.11
CA TYR A 19 -2.37 -1.55 -2.71
C TYR A 19 -1.70 -2.42 -1.66
N VAL A 20 -1.61 -3.71 -1.96
CA VAL A 20 -0.93 -4.71 -1.15
C VAL A 20 0.08 -5.44 -2.02
N ILE A 21 1.33 -5.47 -1.58
CA ILE A 21 2.44 -6.19 -2.21
C ILE A 21 2.76 -7.39 -1.33
N GLU A 22 2.78 -8.58 -1.91
CA GLU A 22 3.37 -9.77 -1.28
C GLU A 22 4.89 -9.61 -1.21
N LEU A 23 5.43 -9.81 -0.01
CA LEU A 23 6.86 -9.70 0.28
C LEU A 23 7.50 -11.09 0.39
N ASP A 24 8.76 -11.18 -0.03
CA ASP A 24 9.62 -12.31 0.29
C ASP A 24 9.73 -12.47 1.82
N LYS A 25 9.57 -13.72 2.28
CA LYS A 25 9.57 -14.05 3.71
C LYS A 25 10.89 -13.72 4.40
N ALA A 26 11.98 -13.55 3.66
CA ALA A 26 13.26 -13.08 4.20
C ALA A 26 13.13 -11.73 4.94
N VAL A 27 12.12 -10.91 4.63
CA VAL A 27 11.84 -9.66 5.37
C VAL A 27 11.62 -9.90 6.88
N ARG A 28 11.21 -11.10 7.29
CA ARG A 28 11.00 -11.45 8.72
C ARG A 28 12.29 -11.40 9.56
N TYR A 29 13.45 -11.46 8.93
CA TYR A 29 14.74 -11.35 9.60
C TYR A 29 15.08 -9.90 9.94
N ASP A 30 14.47 -8.91 9.27
CA ASP A 30 14.64 -7.51 9.61
C ASP A 30 14.06 -7.21 11.01
N LYS A 31 14.88 -6.62 11.88
CA LYS A 31 14.53 -6.34 13.27
C LYS A 31 13.35 -5.37 13.37
N LYS A 32 13.29 -4.32 12.55
CA LYS A 32 12.20 -3.33 12.58
C LYS A 32 10.90 -3.97 12.10
N PHE A 33 10.97 -4.76 11.03
CA PHE A 33 9.79 -5.50 10.54
C PHE A 33 9.25 -6.44 11.63
N ARG A 34 10.12 -7.20 12.30
CA ARG A 34 9.71 -8.12 13.38
C ARG A 34 9.07 -7.40 14.57
N VAL A 35 9.65 -6.27 15.01
CA VAL A 35 9.12 -5.46 16.12
C VAL A 35 7.70 -4.96 15.82
N LYS A 36 7.41 -4.60 14.56
CA LYS A 36 6.05 -4.18 14.14
C LYS A 36 5.07 -5.35 14.00
N ASN A 37 5.53 -6.59 14.04
CA ASN A 37 4.74 -7.80 13.87
C ASN A 37 4.95 -8.80 15.02
N PRO A 38 4.65 -8.42 16.27
CA PRO A 38 4.90 -9.27 17.45
C PRO A 38 4.06 -10.56 17.48
N LYS A 39 2.94 -10.59 16.74
CA LYS A 39 2.03 -11.75 16.63
C LYS A 39 2.22 -12.55 15.33
N TYR A 40 3.33 -12.32 14.61
CA TYR A 40 3.59 -13.02 13.36
C TYR A 40 3.74 -14.53 13.57
N ILE A 41 2.99 -15.30 12.81
CA ILE A 41 3.07 -16.77 12.80
C ILE A 41 4.14 -17.16 11.80
N ASN A 42 5.16 -17.86 12.27
CA ASN A 42 6.29 -18.26 11.44
C ASN A 42 5.83 -19.08 10.21
N GLY A 43 6.37 -18.76 9.04
CA GLY A 43 6.04 -19.43 7.78
C GLY A 43 4.82 -18.86 7.05
N THR A 44 4.02 -17.99 7.66
CA THR A 44 2.91 -17.32 6.97
C THR A 44 3.40 -16.22 6.01
N ALA A 45 2.49 -15.65 5.22
CA ALA A 45 2.84 -14.65 4.22
C ALA A 45 3.19 -13.29 4.85
N CYS A 46 4.07 -12.54 4.17
CA CYS A 46 4.43 -11.17 4.51
C CYS A 46 3.89 -10.20 3.47
N PHE A 47 3.44 -9.02 3.89
CA PHE A 47 2.85 -8.01 3.03
C PHE A 47 3.36 -6.61 3.32
N TYR A 48 3.42 -5.78 2.28
CA TYR A 48 3.49 -4.33 2.39
C TYR A 48 2.15 -3.75 1.95
N VAL A 49 1.57 -2.88 2.77
CA VAL A 49 0.37 -2.11 2.43
C VAL A 49 0.80 -0.66 2.25
N GLY A 50 0.24 0.00 1.24
CA GLY A 50 0.48 1.42 1.01
C GLY A 50 -0.65 2.07 0.22
N GLN A 51 -0.65 3.39 0.20
CA GLN A 51 -1.49 4.19 -0.67
C GLN A 51 -0.70 5.04 -1.68
N SER A 52 -1.36 5.46 -2.77
CA SER A 52 -0.82 6.40 -3.74
C SER A 52 -1.90 7.06 -4.59
N VAL A 53 -1.60 8.23 -5.16
CA VAL A 53 -2.34 8.81 -6.29
C VAL A 53 -2.07 8.09 -7.62
N ARG A 54 -1.05 7.21 -7.66
CA ARG A 54 -0.70 6.41 -8.84
C ARG A 54 -1.43 5.08 -8.79
N ASN A 55 -1.77 4.55 -9.97
CA ASN A 55 -2.29 3.19 -10.09
C ASN A 55 -1.33 2.19 -9.40
N PRO A 56 -1.85 1.17 -8.69
CA PRO A 56 -1.04 0.15 -7.99
C PRO A 56 0.07 -0.48 -8.82
N VAL A 57 -0.16 -0.78 -10.11
CA VAL A 57 0.84 -1.39 -11.00
C VAL A 57 2.03 -0.47 -11.18
N LEU A 58 1.76 0.76 -11.65
CA LEU A 58 2.78 1.79 -11.82
C LEU A 58 3.49 2.13 -10.51
N ARG A 59 2.74 2.17 -9.40
CA ARG A 59 3.31 2.46 -8.08
C ARG A 59 4.27 1.36 -7.62
N PHE A 60 3.96 0.11 -7.95
CA PHE A 60 4.83 -1.03 -7.65
C PHE A 60 6.09 -1.00 -8.50
N GLU A 61 6.00 -0.72 -9.80
CA GLU A 61 7.16 -0.51 -10.68
C GLU A 61 8.09 0.57 -10.13
N GLN A 62 7.54 1.72 -9.73
CA GLN A 62 8.29 2.80 -9.09
C GLN A 62 9.04 2.34 -7.83
N HIS A 63 8.44 1.47 -7.01
CA HIS A 63 9.15 0.88 -5.87
C HIS A 63 10.35 0.05 -6.32
N LYS A 64 10.18 -0.80 -7.35
CA LYS A 64 11.24 -1.67 -7.86
C LYS A 64 12.40 -0.87 -8.48
N GLU A 65 12.10 0.25 -9.15
CA GLU A 65 13.09 1.17 -9.71
C GLU A 65 13.75 2.06 -8.64
N GLY A 66 13.24 2.06 -7.41
CA GLY A 66 13.76 2.89 -6.32
C GLY A 66 13.23 4.33 -6.30
N TYR A 67 12.30 4.68 -7.19
CA TYR A 67 11.67 6.00 -7.21
C TYR A 67 10.65 6.14 -6.06
N LYS A 68 10.92 7.07 -5.13
CA LYS A 68 10.10 7.30 -3.92
C LYS A 68 9.72 5.97 -3.24
N ALA A 69 10.67 5.05 -3.17
CA ALA A 69 10.40 3.67 -2.81
C ALA A 69 10.41 3.44 -1.29
N ASN A 70 9.51 2.57 -0.83
CA ASN A 70 9.66 1.97 0.48
C ASN A 70 10.69 0.84 0.37
N ARG A 71 11.62 0.79 1.33
CA ARG A 71 12.69 -0.21 1.36
C ARG A 71 12.16 -1.65 1.23
N TYR A 72 11.10 -2.00 1.96
CA TYR A 72 10.56 -3.36 1.93
C TYR A 72 9.87 -3.68 0.61
N ALA A 73 9.10 -2.74 0.05
CA ALA A 73 8.47 -2.91 -1.25
C ALA A 73 9.51 -3.04 -2.39
N LYS A 74 10.61 -2.30 -2.31
CA LYS A 74 11.74 -2.38 -3.26
C LYS A 74 12.47 -3.70 -3.16
N GLU A 75 13.02 -4.00 -1.98
CA GLU A 75 13.95 -5.11 -1.75
C GLU A 75 13.22 -6.46 -1.74
N TYR A 76 12.07 -6.55 -1.09
CA TYR A 76 11.36 -7.82 -0.86
C TYR A 76 10.07 -7.95 -1.67
N GLY A 77 9.62 -6.92 -2.38
CA GLY A 77 8.36 -6.98 -3.13
C GLY A 77 8.41 -8.00 -4.28
N LEU A 78 7.50 -8.96 -4.23
CA LEU A 78 7.34 -10.05 -5.21
C LEU A 78 6.25 -9.75 -6.24
N LYS A 79 5.02 -9.48 -5.78
CA LYS A 79 3.86 -9.22 -6.65
C LYS A 79 2.76 -8.46 -5.94
N LEU A 80 1.87 -7.82 -6.69
CA LEU A 80 0.64 -7.26 -6.15
C LEU A 80 -0.35 -8.36 -5.75
N ARG A 81 -1.20 -8.05 -4.76
CA ARG A 81 -2.30 -8.91 -4.29
C ARG A 81 -3.66 -8.22 -4.40
N PRO A 82 -4.20 -8.09 -5.62
CA PRO A 82 -5.47 -7.39 -5.86
C PRO A 82 -6.65 -7.95 -5.07
N ASP A 83 -6.62 -9.24 -4.74
CA ASP A 83 -7.59 -9.92 -3.87
C ASP A 83 -7.75 -9.25 -2.50
N LEU A 84 -6.70 -8.57 -2.01
CA LEU A 84 -6.69 -7.92 -0.70
C LEU A 84 -7.13 -6.45 -0.73
N TYR A 85 -7.10 -5.78 -1.89
CA TYR A 85 -7.28 -4.31 -1.93
C TYR A 85 -8.19 -3.79 -3.04
N LYS A 86 -8.41 -4.52 -4.14
CA LYS A 86 -9.02 -3.97 -5.36
C LYS A 86 -10.41 -3.38 -5.12
N LYS A 87 -11.19 -3.99 -4.21
CA LYS A 87 -12.56 -3.57 -3.87
C LYS A 87 -12.66 -2.18 -3.23
N TYR A 88 -11.55 -1.62 -2.73
CA TYR A 88 -11.53 -0.30 -2.11
C TYR A 88 -11.22 0.81 -3.11
N ASN A 89 -10.76 0.48 -4.31
CA ASN A 89 -10.28 1.46 -5.27
C ASN A 89 -11.33 1.78 -6.35
N PRO A 90 -11.37 3.02 -6.88
CA PRO A 90 -10.59 4.19 -6.47
C PRO A 90 -11.14 4.85 -5.19
N ILE A 91 -10.30 5.63 -4.51
CA ILE A 91 -10.62 6.29 -3.24
C ILE A 91 -10.65 7.82 -3.46
N PRO A 92 -11.71 8.53 -3.00
CA PRO A 92 -11.86 9.96 -3.29
C PRO A 92 -10.83 10.86 -2.59
N THR A 93 -10.43 10.54 -1.37
CA THR A 93 -9.55 11.40 -0.58
C THR A 93 -8.30 10.67 -0.07
N ARG A 94 -7.25 11.44 0.21
CA ARG A 94 -6.02 10.92 0.83
C ARG A 94 -6.30 10.31 2.19
N LYS A 95 -7.13 10.98 2.99
CA LYS A 95 -7.45 10.58 4.36
C LYS A 95 -8.14 9.22 4.38
N ASP A 96 -9.13 9.02 3.50
CA ASP A 96 -9.80 7.72 3.38
C ASP A 96 -8.82 6.63 2.95
N ALA A 97 -7.86 6.94 2.07
CA ALA A 97 -6.85 5.98 1.63
C ALA A 97 -5.87 5.60 2.75
N GLU A 98 -5.48 6.56 3.61
CA GLU A 98 -4.67 6.31 4.81
C GLU A 98 -5.44 5.46 5.84
N GLU A 99 -6.73 5.72 6.05
CA GLU A 99 -7.59 4.92 6.93
C GLU A 99 -7.77 3.49 6.42
N ILE A 100 -7.95 3.30 5.11
CA ILE A 100 -8.07 1.99 4.48
C ILE A 100 -6.72 1.23 4.52
N GLU A 101 -5.59 1.89 4.26
CA GLU A 101 -4.24 1.31 4.41
C GLU A 101 -4.06 0.74 5.83
N GLU A 102 -4.36 1.54 6.85
CA GLU A 102 -4.23 1.13 8.24
C GLU A 102 -5.20 -0.02 8.58
N MET A 103 -6.47 0.06 8.13
CA MET A 103 -7.47 -0.99 8.35
C MET A 103 -6.99 -2.34 7.78
N ILE A 104 -6.54 -2.36 6.51
CA ILE A 104 -6.03 -3.57 5.86
C ILE A 104 -4.82 -4.10 6.64
N GLY A 105 -3.88 -3.22 6.97
CA GLY A 105 -2.66 -3.59 7.67
C GLY A 105 -2.93 -4.22 9.04
N ARG A 106 -3.81 -3.59 9.84
CA ARG A 106 -4.24 -4.12 11.15
C ARG A 106 -4.99 -5.43 11.01
N LYS A 107 -5.88 -5.58 10.02
CA LYS A 107 -6.62 -6.83 9.77
C LYS A 107 -5.67 -7.99 9.45
N LEU A 108 -4.71 -7.79 8.55
CA LEU A 108 -3.74 -8.82 8.17
C LEU A 108 -2.84 -9.21 9.37
N ARG A 109 -2.38 -8.24 10.18
CA ARG A 109 -1.64 -8.54 11.42
C ARG A 109 -2.45 -9.36 12.43
N LYS A 110 -3.75 -9.10 12.56
CA LYS A 110 -4.65 -9.90 13.44
C LYS A 110 -4.74 -11.36 12.99
N LEU A 111 -4.57 -11.65 11.70
CA LEU A 111 -4.52 -13.00 11.15
C LEU A 111 -3.15 -13.68 11.33
N GLY A 112 -2.20 -13.05 12.03
CA GLY A 112 -0.86 -13.58 12.24
C GLY A 112 0.09 -13.40 11.05
N LEU A 113 -0.30 -12.61 10.05
CA LEU A 113 0.53 -12.31 8.88
C LEU A 113 1.57 -11.22 9.20
N GLY A 114 2.71 -11.26 8.52
CA GLY A 114 3.73 -10.23 8.64
C GLY A 114 3.33 -9.03 7.79
N VAL A 115 3.26 -7.83 8.35
CA VAL A 115 2.82 -6.65 7.59
C VAL A 115 3.65 -5.41 7.91
N TRP A 116 4.01 -4.68 6.87
CA TRP A 116 4.49 -3.31 6.98
C TRP A 116 3.52 -2.33 6.31
N PHE A 117 3.20 -1.25 6.99
CA PHE A 117 2.47 -0.08 6.48
C PHE A 117 2.90 1.12 7.34
N ASN A 118 2.73 2.34 6.82
CA ASN A 118 3.13 3.56 7.54
C ASN A 118 1.98 4.15 8.34
#